data_AF-A0A0P4WI25-F1
#
_entry.id   AF-A0A0P4WI25-F1
#
_cell.length_a   1.000
_cell.length_b   1.000
_cell.length_c   1.000
_cell.angle_alpha   90.00
_cell.angle_beta   90.00
_cell.angle_gamma   90.00
#
_symmetry.space_group_name_H-M   'P 1'
#
loop_
_entity.id
_entity.type
_entity.pdbx_description
1 polymer ?
#
loop_
_entity_poly.entity_id
_entity_poly.type
_entity_poly.pdbx_seq_one_letter_code
_entity_poly.pdbx_strand_id
1 'polypeptide(L)'
;MYLKKMQCVPVPGCLMLAVEVLRLGSILVQVLHLLAVALSHYLGSLRPLHYSTTATPAALRLILAAVWMVPLTGVAVVFASVPGQGFRSREDCTNNTFYHQEVTFRLVWSCIFFGPTVVIVLVYCHIFYLLRQRSIYLQDTPMAAIQHFNVKMVRLSAMFVVTFVLGWGPAVAKFVLVCENCLISDLDLQTSMYLGAAFNTLFTLKVFTDTFIYAVRLPAVRKALWDMWKAVKNCGRSSRLGRTHYRHKQLRRASTSQRTVSFGLSYTSSSLQR
;
A
#
# COMPACT_ATOMS: atom_id res chain seq x y z
N MET A 1 19.84 -16.54 -9.45
CA MET A 1 20.64 -17.09 -10.57
C MET A 1 19.77 -17.88 -11.57
N TYR A 2 18.77 -17.26 -12.23
CA TYR A 2 18.02 -17.93 -13.32
C TYR A 2 17.65 -17.04 -14.52
N LEU A 3 17.87 -15.73 -14.45
CA LEU A 3 17.78 -14.88 -15.65
C LEU A 3 18.95 -15.08 -16.63
N LYS A 4 20.00 -15.84 -16.24
CA LYS A 4 21.18 -16.07 -17.09
C LYS A 4 20.94 -17.04 -18.26
N LYS A 5 19.76 -17.67 -18.37
CA LYS A 5 19.50 -18.72 -19.40
C LYS A 5 18.42 -18.40 -20.43
N MET A 6 17.78 -17.23 -20.40
CA MET A 6 16.68 -16.89 -21.33
C MET A 6 16.76 -15.48 -21.92
N GLN A 7 17.94 -15.02 -22.37
CA GLN A 7 18.00 -13.78 -23.17
C GLN A 7 19.17 -13.82 -24.16
N CYS A 8 18.83 -13.68 -25.44
CA CYS A 8 19.74 -13.49 -26.57
C CYS A 8 20.40 -12.08 -26.59
N VAL A 9 20.56 -11.45 -25.42
CA VAL A 9 21.16 -10.11 -25.28
C VAL A 9 22.24 -10.23 -24.20
N PRO A 10 23.53 -9.96 -24.51
CA PRO A 10 24.59 -9.99 -23.51
C PRO A 10 24.40 -8.82 -22.54
N VAL A 11 23.76 -9.09 -21.40
CA VAL A 11 23.66 -8.12 -20.31
C VAL A 11 24.95 -8.20 -19.49
N PRO A 12 25.68 -7.08 -19.28
CA PRO A 12 26.92 -7.10 -18.51
C PRO A 12 26.63 -7.53 -17.06
N GLY A 13 27.47 -8.42 -16.50
CA GLY A 13 27.23 -9.01 -15.18
C GLY A 13 27.17 -7.97 -14.05
N CYS A 14 27.92 -6.87 -14.17
CA CYS A 14 27.86 -5.76 -13.23
C CYS A 14 26.52 -5.01 -13.25
N LEU A 15 25.81 -4.96 -14.38
CA LEU A 15 24.45 -4.39 -14.43
C LEU A 15 23.46 -5.29 -13.69
N MET A 16 23.61 -6.61 -13.83
CA MET A 16 22.80 -7.57 -13.06
C MET A 16 23.04 -7.41 -11.56
N LEU A 17 24.30 -7.22 -11.15
CA LEU A 17 24.64 -6.96 -9.75
C LEU A 17 24.08 -5.63 -9.24
N ALA A 18 24.17 -4.57 -10.05
CA ALA A 18 23.59 -3.27 -9.71
C ALA A 18 22.07 -3.35 -9.53
N VAL A 19 21.36 -4.11 -10.39
CA VAL A 19 19.93 -4.36 -10.22
C VAL A 19 19.63 -5.11 -8.92
N GLU A 20 20.45 -6.08 -8.53
CA GLU A 20 20.27 -6.79 -7.27
C GLU A 20 20.53 -5.88 -6.06
N VAL A 21 21.56 -5.03 -6.12
CA VAL A 21 21.85 -4.00 -5.09
C VAL A 21 20.68 -3.01 -4.97
N LEU A 22 20.16 -2.53 -6.09
CA LEU A 22 18.99 -1.63 -6.11
C LEU A 22 17.75 -2.33 -5.54
N ARG A 23 17.55 -3.61 -5.87
CA ARG A 23 16.46 -4.42 -5.34
C ARG A 23 16.57 -4.53 -3.82
N LEU A 24 17.71 -5.00 -3.30
CA LEU A 24 17.96 -5.13 -1.85
C LEU A 24 17.85 -3.80 -1.11
N GLY A 25 18.45 -2.74 -1.64
CA GLY A 25 18.36 -1.40 -1.07
C GLY A 25 16.92 -0.87 -1.07
N SER A 26 16.16 -1.03 -2.15
CA SER A 26 14.76 -0.60 -2.23
C SER A 26 13.85 -1.34 -1.25
N ILE A 27 14.17 -2.57 -0.89
CA ILE A 27 13.44 -3.32 0.15
C ILE A 27 13.65 -2.64 1.52
N LEU A 28 14.90 -2.30 1.85
CA LEU A 28 15.21 -1.57 3.08
C LEU A 28 14.60 -0.17 3.11
N VAL A 29 14.61 0.55 1.99
CA VAL A 29 13.92 1.85 1.86
C VAL A 29 12.45 1.71 2.22
N GLN A 30 11.76 0.67 1.74
CA GLN A 30 10.35 0.42 2.08
C GLN A 30 10.16 0.17 3.58
N VAL A 31 11.00 -0.66 4.21
CA VAL A 31 10.95 -0.94 5.66
C VAL A 31 11.11 0.35 6.46
N LEU A 32 12.16 1.13 6.17
CA LEU A 32 12.47 2.36 6.88
C LEU A 32 11.42 3.44 6.64
N HIS A 33 10.83 3.49 5.45
CA HIS A 33 9.71 4.38 5.15
C HIS A 33 8.49 4.03 6.02
N LEU A 34 8.14 2.75 6.14
CA LEU A 34 7.07 2.30 7.03
C LEU A 34 7.37 2.62 8.50
N LEU A 35 8.62 2.48 8.94
CA LEU A 35 9.04 2.87 10.29
C LEU A 35 8.89 4.38 10.50
N ALA A 36 9.34 5.20 9.56
CA ALA A 36 9.21 6.65 9.64
C ALA A 36 7.74 7.09 9.70
N VAL A 37 6.87 6.46 8.91
CA VAL A 37 5.42 6.68 8.93
C VAL A 37 4.83 6.26 10.29
N ALA A 38 5.21 5.10 10.81
CA ALA A 38 4.75 4.61 12.12
C ALA A 38 5.15 5.56 13.26
N LEU A 39 6.40 6.02 13.26
CA LEU A 39 6.92 7.00 14.23
C LEU A 39 6.22 8.35 14.10
N SER A 40 5.96 8.82 12.88
CA SER A 40 5.21 10.06 12.65
C SER A 40 3.80 9.98 13.23
N HIS A 41 3.11 8.86 13.01
CA HIS A 41 1.80 8.59 13.60
C HIS A 41 1.86 8.44 15.13
N TYR A 42 2.94 7.85 15.66
CA TYR A 42 3.16 7.71 17.09
C TYR A 42 3.31 9.08 17.78
N LEU A 43 4.19 9.93 17.26
CA LEU A 43 4.42 11.28 17.76
C LEU A 43 3.14 12.13 17.68
N GLY A 44 2.42 12.06 16.56
CA GLY A 44 1.14 12.75 16.40
C GLY A 44 0.06 12.28 17.39
N SER A 45 0.08 11.00 17.80
CA SER A 45 -0.88 10.44 18.76
C SER A 45 -0.56 10.81 20.22
N LEU A 46 0.72 10.98 20.57
CA LEU A 46 1.17 11.31 21.92
C LEU A 46 1.04 12.80 22.25
N ARG A 47 1.35 13.71 21.32
CA ARG A 47 1.34 15.17 21.58
C ARG A 47 0.68 15.96 20.45
N PRO A 48 -0.66 16.06 20.43
CA PRO A 48 -1.37 16.83 19.40
C PRO A 48 -0.98 18.32 19.37
N LEU A 49 -0.50 18.89 20.48
CA LEU A 49 -0.21 20.32 20.60
C LEU A 49 1.24 20.73 20.28
N HIS A 50 2.22 19.82 20.37
CA HIS A 50 3.66 20.14 20.16
C HIS A 50 4.26 19.52 18.89
N TYR A 51 3.50 18.67 18.19
CA TYR A 51 3.87 18.12 16.89
C TYR A 51 3.89 19.21 15.81
N SER A 52 3.01 20.21 15.89
CA SER A 52 2.95 21.36 14.98
C SER A 52 4.23 22.21 14.96
N THR A 53 4.99 22.21 16.04
CA THR A 53 6.23 23.01 16.19
C THR A 53 7.50 22.19 16.00
N THR A 54 7.47 20.88 16.23
CA THR A 54 8.66 20.01 16.15
C THR A 54 8.83 19.32 14.79
N ALA A 55 7.72 18.96 14.11
CA ALA A 55 7.76 18.35 12.79
C ALA A 55 7.85 19.43 11.70
N THR A 56 8.99 20.11 11.62
CA THR A 56 9.21 21.11 10.58
C THR A 56 9.30 20.45 9.20
N PRO A 57 8.87 21.11 8.11
CA PRO A 57 9.01 20.59 6.75
C PRO A 57 10.46 20.24 6.39
N ALA A 58 11.44 20.93 7.00
CA ALA A 58 12.86 20.64 6.84
C ALA A 58 13.25 19.28 7.45
N ALA A 59 12.79 18.97 8.66
CA ALA A 59 13.01 17.68 9.30
C ALA A 59 12.39 16.53 8.48
N LEU A 60 11.17 16.72 7.95
CA LEU A 60 10.53 15.73 7.09
C LEU A 60 11.31 15.48 5.79
N ARG A 61 11.80 16.54 5.13
CA ARG A 61 12.65 16.41 3.94
C ARG A 61 13.95 15.67 4.24
N LEU A 62 14.57 15.97 5.39
CA LEU A 62 15.80 15.30 5.81
C LEU A 62 15.57 13.81 6.09
N ILE A 63 14.50 13.47 6.82
CA ILE A 63 14.12 12.07 7.09
C ILE A 63 13.87 11.34 5.78
N LEU A 64 13.14 11.93 4.84
CA LEU A 64 12.87 11.31 3.54
C LEU A 64 14.16 11.10 2.75
N ALA A 65 15.04 12.10 2.70
CA ALA A 65 16.34 11.97 2.04
C ALA A 65 17.20 10.87 2.67
N ALA A 66 17.27 10.81 4.01
CA ALA A 66 18.01 9.79 4.74
C ALA A 66 17.47 8.37 4.47
N VAL A 67 16.14 8.20 4.47
CA VAL A 67 15.46 6.91 4.21
C VAL A 67 15.79 6.36 2.83
N TRP A 68 16.01 7.23 1.83
CA TRP A 68 16.41 6.81 0.47
C TRP A 68 17.91 6.57 0.36
N MET A 69 18.72 7.51 0.84
CA MET A 69 20.16 7.49 0.60
C MET A 69 20.84 6.41 1.43
N VAL A 70 20.55 6.31 2.73
CA VAL A 70 21.27 5.42 3.66
C VAL A 70 21.18 3.95 3.23
N PRO A 71 20.02 3.39 2.86
CA PRO A 71 19.96 1.98 2.47
C PRO A 71 20.58 1.70 1.11
N LEU A 72 20.38 2.59 0.13
CA LEU A 72 20.93 2.41 -1.22
C LEU A 72 22.46 2.49 -1.19
N THR A 73 23.02 3.50 -0.51
CA THR A 73 24.47 3.62 -0.38
C THR A 73 25.04 2.54 0.52
N GLY A 74 24.36 2.21 1.62
CA GLY A 74 24.81 1.15 2.54
C GLY A 74 24.98 -0.19 1.85
N VAL A 75 24.00 -0.63 1.06
CA VAL A 75 24.10 -1.89 0.31
C VAL A 75 25.19 -1.79 -0.76
N ALA A 76 25.24 -0.69 -1.52
CA ALA A 76 26.28 -0.51 -2.54
C ALA A 76 27.69 -0.56 -1.96
N VAL A 77 27.91 0.07 -0.80
CA VAL A 77 29.19 0.06 -0.07
C VAL A 77 29.56 -1.35 0.38
N VAL A 78 28.61 -2.13 0.91
CA VAL A 78 28.89 -3.51 1.32
C VAL A 78 29.30 -4.37 0.13
N PHE A 79 28.62 -4.25 -1.02
CA PHE A 79 29.00 -4.99 -2.23
C PHE A 79 30.30 -4.48 -2.88
N ALA A 80 30.75 -3.27 -2.53
CA ALA A 80 32.01 -2.69 -2.98
C ALA A 80 33.18 -2.93 -2.01
N SER A 81 32.92 -3.20 -0.73
CA SER A 81 33.97 -3.35 0.28
C SER A 81 34.61 -4.74 0.28
N VAL A 82 33.88 -5.77 -0.18
CA VAL A 82 34.37 -7.17 -0.18
C VAL A 82 35.47 -7.35 -1.24
N PRO A 83 36.70 -7.76 -0.84
CA PRO A 83 37.82 -7.93 -1.77
C PRO A 83 37.60 -9.14 -2.69
N GLY A 84 37.82 -8.94 -4.00
CA GLY A 84 37.76 -10.03 -5.00
C GLY A 84 36.36 -10.57 -5.31
N GLN A 85 35.31 -9.97 -4.74
CA GLN A 85 33.89 -10.32 -4.97
C GLN A 85 33.06 -9.05 -5.23
N GLY A 86 31.80 -9.21 -5.62
CA GLY A 86 30.90 -8.08 -5.85
C GLY A 86 31.41 -7.15 -6.94
N PHE A 87 31.40 -5.83 -6.68
CA PHE A 87 31.90 -4.83 -7.64
C PHE A 87 33.43 -4.83 -7.81
N ARG A 88 34.17 -5.52 -6.93
CA ARG A 88 35.64 -5.67 -7.03
C ARG A 88 36.06 -7.01 -7.65
N SER A 89 35.11 -7.79 -8.18
CA SER A 89 35.41 -9.03 -8.91
C SER A 89 36.13 -8.73 -10.22
N ARG A 90 37.18 -9.49 -10.52
CA ARG A 90 37.97 -9.38 -11.75
C ARG A 90 37.24 -9.92 -12.99
N GLU A 91 36.21 -10.74 -12.77
CA GLU A 91 35.39 -11.39 -13.81
C GLU A 91 33.94 -10.87 -13.77
N ASP A 92 33.68 -9.77 -14.50
CA ASP A 92 32.34 -9.22 -14.79
C ASP A 92 31.34 -9.18 -13.61
N CYS A 93 31.81 -8.92 -12.38
CA CYS A 93 30.96 -8.88 -11.16
C CYS A 93 30.16 -10.17 -10.89
N THR A 94 30.65 -11.33 -11.36
CA THR A 94 29.91 -12.61 -11.26
C THR A 94 30.17 -13.38 -9.96
N ASN A 95 31.30 -13.14 -9.29
CA ASN A 95 31.68 -13.83 -8.06
C ASN A 95 31.04 -13.19 -6.83
N ASN A 96 29.97 -13.79 -6.31
CA ASN A 96 29.14 -13.28 -5.21
C ASN A 96 28.84 -14.36 -4.15
N THR A 97 29.79 -15.24 -3.85
CA THR A 97 29.60 -16.36 -2.91
C THR A 97 29.36 -15.89 -1.47
N PHE A 98 29.95 -14.76 -1.07
CA PHE A 98 29.75 -14.11 0.24
C PHE A 98 28.27 -13.91 0.60
N TYR A 99 27.44 -13.49 -0.36
CA TYR A 99 26.01 -13.24 -0.16
C TYR A 99 25.22 -14.51 0.21
N HIS A 100 25.67 -15.67 -0.28
CA HIS A 100 24.95 -16.94 -0.15
C HIS A 100 25.51 -17.85 0.93
N GLN A 101 26.83 -17.86 1.13
CA GLN A 101 27.52 -18.83 1.98
C GLN A 101 27.83 -18.29 3.38
N GLU A 102 27.95 -16.97 3.55
CA GLU A 102 28.27 -16.42 4.87
C GLU A 102 27.03 -16.23 5.75
N VAL A 103 26.93 -17.05 6.80
CA VAL A 103 25.87 -16.99 7.80
C VAL A 103 25.80 -15.62 8.48
N THR A 104 26.93 -14.98 8.75
CA THR A 104 27.02 -13.66 9.37
C THR A 104 26.30 -12.60 8.54
N PHE A 105 26.51 -12.58 7.23
CA PHE A 105 25.84 -11.64 6.33
C PHE A 105 24.31 -11.86 6.34
N ARG A 106 23.88 -13.13 6.31
CA ARG A 106 22.46 -13.49 6.29
C ARG A 106 21.73 -13.09 7.58
N LEU A 107 22.37 -13.31 8.73
CA LEU A 107 21.84 -12.92 10.03
C LEU A 107 21.75 -11.40 10.17
N VAL A 108 22.83 -10.68 9.85
CA VAL A 108 22.85 -9.21 9.89
C VAL A 108 21.75 -8.63 9.01
N TRP A 109 21.62 -9.12 7.77
CA TRP A 109 20.59 -8.68 6.84
C TRP A 109 19.18 -8.97 7.36
N SER A 110 18.98 -10.15 7.96
CA SER A 110 17.70 -10.53 8.56
C SER A 110 17.38 -9.65 9.77
N CYS A 111 18.34 -9.33 10.64
CA CYS A 111 18.16 -8.43 11.78
C CYS A 111 17.82 -7.00 11.34
N ILE A 112 18.49 -6.48 10.30
CA ILE A 112 18.21 -5.16 9.73
C ILE A 112 16.78 -5.10 9.15
N PHE A 113 16.26 -6.22 8.67
CA PHE A 113 14.89 -6.30 8.15
C PHE A 113 13.84 -6.50 9.26
N PHE A 114 14.03 -7.49 10.13
CA PHE A 114 13.07 -7.85 11.18
C PHE A 114 13.06 -6.88 12.34
N GLY A 115 14.21 -6.31 12.72
CA GLY A 115 14.31 -5.37 13.84
C GLY A 115 13.35 -4.18 13.69
N PRO A 116 13.43 -3.41 12.59
CA PRO A 116 12.48 -2.35 12.30
C PRO A 116 11.03 -2.85 12.21
N THR A 117 10.80 -4.04 11.63
CA THR A 117 9.46 -4.63 11.51
C THR A 117 8.82 -4.89 12.89
N VAL A 118 9.59 -5.45 13.83
CA VAL A 118 9.15 -5.67 15.21
C VAL A 118 8.85 -4.35 15.90
N VAL A 119 9.73 -3.35 15.74
CA VAL A 119 9.51 -2.00 16.30
C VAL A 119 8.22 -1.38 15.74
N ILE A 120 7.97 -1.49 14.43
CA ILE A 120 6.74 -1.02 13.79
C ILE A 120 5.51 -1.68 14.43
N VAL A 121 5.53 -3.01 14.59
CA VAL A 121 4.40 -3.76 15.19
C VAL A 121 4.16 -3.30 16.62
N LEU A 122 5.21 -3.19 17.45
CA LEU A 122 5.10 -2.73 18.83
C LEU A 122 4.52 -1.31 18.93
N VAL A 123 5.01 -0.39 18.08
CA VAL A 123 4.50 0.99 18.00
C VAL A 123 3.01 0.99 17.66
N TYR A 124 2.56 0.22 16.66
CA TYR A 124 1.15 0.18 16.29
C TYR A 124 0.27 -0.49 17.34
N CYS A 125 0.73 -1.56 17.99
CA CYS A 125 0.04 -2.18 19.12
C CYS A 125 -0.18 -1.15 20.25
N HIS A 126 0.86 -0.38 20.58
CA HIS A 126 0.77 0.67 21.59
C HIS A 126 -0.18 1.81 21.19
N ILE A 127 -0.10 2.29 19.94
CA ILE A 127 -1.05 3.30 19.43
C ILE A 127 -2.48 2.78 19.53
N PHE A 128 -2.74 1.54 19.11
CA PHE A 128 -4.07 0.95 19.15
C PHE A 128 -4.61 0.84 20.58
N TYR A 129 -3.76 0.42 21.53
CA TYR A 129 -4.10 0.39 22.94
C TYR A 129 -4.49 1.79 23.47
N LEU A 130 -3.66 2.81 23.20
CA LEU A 130 -3.94 4.20 23.61
C LEU A 130 -5.23 4.74 22.99
N LEU A 131 -5.48 4.43 21.71
CA LEU A 131 -6.70 4.87 21.02
C LEU A 131 -7.95 4.21 21.59
N ARG A 132 -7.89 2.91 21.93
CA ARG A 132 -8.99 2.18 22.54
C ARG A 132 -9.30 2.68 23.95
N GLN A 133 -8.27 3.01 24.72
CA GLN A 133 -8.47 3.61 26.04
C GLN A 133 -9.20 4.95 25.89
N ARG A 134 -8.73 5.85 25.02
CA ARG A 134 -9.37 7.16 24.79
C ARG A 134 -10.78 7.06 24.20
N SER A 135 -11.09 6.04 23.40
CA SER A 135 -12.43 5.90 22.82
C SER A 135 -13.50 5.61 23.87
N ILE A 136 -13.15 4.92 24.96
CA ILE A 136 -14.09 4.61 26.06
C ILE A 136 -14.48 5.89 26.82
N TYR A 137 -13.56 6.85 26.95
CA TYR A 137 -13.82 8.09 27.70
C TYR A 137 -14.49 9.22 26.89
N LEU A 138 -14.41 9.19 25.55
CA LEU A 138 -14.80 10.32 24.70
C LEU A 138 -16.14 10.14 23.97
N GLN A 139 -16.90 9.09 24.30
CA GLN A 139 -18.04 8.60 23.52
C GLN A 139 -19.15 9.66 23.29
N ASP A 140 -19.31 10.62 24.20
CA ASP A 140 -20.36 11.66 24.14
C ASP A 140 -19.85 13.06 23.74
N THR A 141 -18.59 13.19 23.31
CA THR A 141 -17.98 14.49 23.01
C THR A 141 -17.82 14.73 21.50
N PRO A 142 -17.82 15.98 21.01
CA PRO A 142 -17.48 16.30 19.61
C PRO A 142 -16.06 15.80 19.21
N MET A 143 -15.21 15.48 20.19
CA MET A 143 -13.90 14.86 19.99
C MET A 143 -13.98 13.40 19.51
N ALA A 144 -15.14 12.74 19.63
CA ALA A 144 -15.38 11.41 19.08
C ALA A 144 -15.22 11.38 17.55
N ALA A 145 -15.65 12.43 16.84
CA ALA A 145 -15.52 12.50 15.38
C ALA A 145 -14.04 12.60 14.92
N ILE A 146 -13.24 13.41 15.62
CA ILE A 146 -11.79 13.54 15.40
C ILE A 146 -11.09 12.21 15.71
N GLN A 147 -11.49 11.54 16.80
CA GLN A 147 -10.97 10.23 17.17
C GLN A 147 -11.29 9.15 16.11
N HIS A 148 -12.51 9.11 15.60
CA HIS A 148 -12.89 8.19 14.51
C HIS A 148 -12.03 8.38 13.25
N PHE A 149 -11.70 9.63 12.91
CA PHE A 149 -10.78 9.92 11.81
C PHE A 149 -9.37 9.42 12.10
N ASN A 150 -8.85 9.64 13.31
CA ASN A 150 -7.54 9.15 13.74
C ASN A 150 -7.46 7.61 13.73
N VAL A 151 -8.48 6.93 14.26
CA VAL A 151 -8.58 5.46 14.23
C VAL A 151 -8.64 4.94 12.80
N LYS A 152 -9.33 5.62 11.89
CA LYS A 152 -9.34 5.25 10.47
C LYS A 152 -7.96 5.38 9.83
N MET A 153 -7.26 6.47 10.09
CA MET A 153 -5.90 6.69 9.56
C MET A 153 -4.89 5.68 10.10
N VAL A 154 -4.97 5.33 11.39
CA VAL A 154 -4.12 4.34 12.05
C VAL A 154 -4.43 2.92 11.59
N ARG A 155 -5.70 2.55 11.46
CA ARG A 155 -6.09 1.23 10.92
C ARG A 155 -5.60 1.03 9.50
N LEU A 156 -5.69 2.07 8.68
CA LEU A 156 -5.18 2.01 7.31
C LEU A 156 -3.67 1.82 7.27
N SER A 157 -2.93 2.46 8.19
CA SER A 157 -1.49 2.24 8.28
C SER A 157 -1.09 0.90 8.88
N ALA A 158 -1.87 0.36 9.82
CA ALA A 158 -1.68 -1.00 10.32
C ALA A 158 -1.88 -2.05 9.21
N MET A 159 -2.83 -1.85 8.29
CA MET A 159 -3.00 -2.74 7.13
C MET A 159 -1.74 -2.80 6.25
N PHE A 160 -1.02 -1.68 6.05
CA PHE A 160 0.25 -1.67 5.31
C PHE A 160 1.33 -2.53 5.98
N VAL A 161 1.36 -2.57 7.31
CA VAL A 161 2.34 -3.38 8.05
C VAL A 161 2.01 -4.86 7.91
N VAL A 162 0.73 -5.23 8.00
CA VAL A 162 0.31 -6.63 7.85
C VAL A 162 0.63 -7.15 6.44
N THR A 163 0.33 -6.38 5.39
CA THR A 163 0.68 -6.78 4.01
C THR A 163 2.19 -6.82 3.79
N PHE A 164 2.95 -5.94 4.45
CA PHE A 164 4.41 -5.96 4.42
C PHE A 164 4.98 -7.25 5.04
N VAL A 165 4.52 -7.63 6.23
CA VAL A 165 4.95 -8.84 6.94
C VAL A 165 4.58 -10.10 6.16
N LEU A 166 3.35 -10.17 5.62
CA LEU A 166 2.91 -11.32 4.82
C LEU A 166 3.62 -11.42 3.47
N GLY A 167 3.96 -10.28 2.85
CA GLY A 167 4.65 -10.25 1.56
C GLY A 167 6.13 -10.63 1.65
N TRP A 168 6.82 -10.23 2.72
CA TRP A 168 8.26 -10.41 2.86
C TRP A 168 8.69 -11.47 3.87
N GLY A 169 7.89 -11.72 4.91
CA GLY A 169 8.18 -12.69 5.96
C GLY A 169 8.53 -14.08 5.41
N PRO A 170 7.75 -14.64 4.48
CA PRO A 170 8.06 -15.94 3.87
C PRO A 170 9.37 -15.96 3.07
N ALA A 171 9.71 -14.86 2.39
CA ALA A 171 10.93 -14.76 1.60
C ALA A 171 12.18 -14.68 2.50
N VAL A 172 12.10 -13.93 3.61
CA VAL A 172 13.18 -13.86 4.59
C VAL A 172 13.29 -15.17 5.38
N ALA A 173 12.16 -15.81 5.72
CA ALA A 173 12.17 -17.14 6.32
C ALA A 173 12.87 -18.17 5.43
N LYS A 174 12.61 -18.18 4.12
CA LYS A 174 13.37 -19.02 3.16
C LYS A 174 14.86 -18.65 3.15
N PHE A 175 15.17 -17.35 3.13
CA PHE A 175 16.55 -16.87 3.12
C PHE A 175 17.32 -17.27 4.38
N VAL A 176 16.67 -17.41 5.54
CA VAL A 176 17.33 -17.87 6.78
C VAL A 176 17.38 -19.40 6.85
N LEU A 177 16.30 -20.10 6.52
CA LEU A 177 16.13 -21.54 6.76
C LEU A 177 16.77 -22.44 5.70
N VAL A 178 16.94 -21.95 4.47
CA VAL A 178 17.51 -22.75 3.36
C VAL A 178 18.99 -22.41 3.21
N CYS A 179 19.87 -23.31 3.64
CA CYS A 179 21.31 -23.22 3.41
C CYS A 179 21.97 -24.61 3.45
N GLU A 180 23.15 -24.75 2.81
CA GLU A 180 23.90 -26.01 2.74
C GLU A 180 24.22 -26.61 4.14
N ASN A 181 24.31 -25.76 5.17
CA ASN A 181 24.57 -26.15 6.57
C ASN A 181 23.36 -25.91 7.51
N CYS A 182 22.13 -25.74 6.98
CA CYS A 182 20.93 -25.45 7.77
C CYS A 182 19.98 -26.67 7.81
N LEU A 183 18.94 -26.58 8.66
CA LEU A 183 17.89 -27.61 8.87
C LEU A 183 17.24 -28.16 7.59
N ILE A 184 17.27 -27.42 6.47
CA ILE A 184 16.72 -27.84 5.18
C ILE A 184 17.81 -27.65 4.11
N SER A 185 18.59 -28.70 3.88
CA SER A 185 19.77 -28.68 3.00
C SER A 185 19.44 -29.02 1.54
N ASP A 186 18.43 -29.88 1.31
CA ASP A 186 18.04 -30.35 -0.03
C ASP A 186 16.59 -29.98 -0.36
N LEU A 187 16.38 -28.76 -0.84
CA LEU A 187 15.14 -28.40 -1.50
C LEU A 187 15.26 -28.65 -3.00
N ASP A 188 14.36 -29.48 -3.53
CA ASP A 188 14.29 -29.76 -4.96
C ASP A 188 14.16 -28.46 -5.77
N LEU A 189 14.78 -28.46 -6.95
CA LEU A 189 14.85 -27.30 -7.84
C LEU A 189 13.45 -26.75 -8.13
N GLN A 190 12.50 -27.65 -8.33
CA GLN A 190 11.11 -27.33 -8.60
C GLN A 190 10.44 -26.62 -7.42
N THR A 191 10.67 -27.06 -6.18
CA THR A 191 10.15 -26.39 -4.97
C THR A 191 10.76 -25.00 -4.80
N SER A 192 12.06 -24.84 -5.08
CA SER A 192 12.70 -23.51 -5.02
C SER A 192 12.13 -22.53 -6.06
N MET A 193 11.79 -23.04 -7.26
CA MET A 193 11.13 -22.27 -8.32
C MET A 193 9.70 -21.87 -7.94
N TYR A 194 8.89 -22.79 -7.43
CA TYR A 194 7.53 -22.48 -6.98
C TYR A 194 7.52 -21.46 -5.83
N LEU A 195 8.41 -21.61 -4.86
CA LEU A 195 8.55 -20.63 -3.77
C LEU A 195 8.99 -19.26 -4.31
N GLY A 196 9.94 -19.22 -5.25
CA GLY A 196 10.35 -17.97 -5.90
C GLY A 196 9.21 -17.28 -6.65
N ALA A 197 8.41 -18.05 -7.41
CA ALA A 197 7.23 -17.54 -8.12
C ALA A 197 6.15 -17.03 -7.16
N ALA A 198 5.89 -17.76 -6.08
CA ALA A 198 4.95 -17.35 -5.05
C ALA A 198 5.37 -16.02 -4.40
N PHE A 199 6.65 -15.87 -4.02
CA PHE A 199 7.15 -14.64 -3.40
C PHE A 199 7.15 -13.45 -4.36
N ASN A 200 7.53 -13.64 -5.62
CA ASN A 200 7.46 -12.56 -6.61
C ASN A 200 6.02 -12.13 -6.88
N THR A 201 5.07 -13.08 -6.90
CA THR A 201 3.63 -12.78 -7.00
C THR A 201 3.15 -11.99 -5.79
N LEU A 202 3.48 -12.44 -4.57
CA LEU A 202 3.12 -11.75 -3.33
C LEU A 202 3.70 -10.34 -3.27
N PHE A 203 4.96 -10.16 -3.69
CA PHE A 203 5.60 -8.85 -3.77
C PHE A 203 4.88 -7.94 -4.77
N THR A 204 4.50 -8.46 -5.94
CA THR A 204 3.77 -7.69 -6.96
C THR A 204 2.39 -7.26 -6.46
N LEU A 205 1.65 -8.18 -5.83
CA LEU A 205 0.36 -7.90 -5.21
C LEU A 205 0.49 -6.87 -4.08
N LYS A 206 1.57 -6.93 -3.30
CA LYS A 206 1.88 -5.93 -2.29
C LYS A 206 2.04 -4.53 -2.91
N VAL A 207 2.88 -4.37 -3.93
CA VAL A 207 3.12 -3.07 -4.58
C VAL A 207 1.82 -2.49 -5.15
N PHE A 208 0.99 -3.34 -5.75
CA PHE A 208 -0.33 -2.94 -6.25
C PHE A 208 -1.26 -2.47 -5.11
N THR A 209 -1.29 -3.23 -4.01
CA THR A 209 -2.08 -2.91 -2.82
C THR A 209 -1.64 -1.58 -2.21
N ASP A 210 -0.33 -1.35 -2.11
CA ASP A 210 0.23 -0.13 -1.56
C ASP A 210 -0.24 1.08 -2.40
N THR A 211 -0.13 1.00 -3.73
CA THR A 211 -0.58 2.04 -4.67
C THR A 211 -2.08 2.35 -4.50
N PHE A 212 -2.91 1.32 -4.40
CA PHE A 212 -4.35 1.50 -4.22
C PHE A 212 -4.70 2.16 -2.88
N ILE A 213 -4.06 1.74 -1.79
CA ILE A 213 -4.30 2.32 -0.48
C ILE A 213 -3.84 3.79 -0.43
N TYR A 214 -2.70 4.11 -1.04
CA TYR A 214 -2.26 5.51 -1.17
C TYR A 214 -3.30 6.35 -1.91
N ALA A 215 -3.86 5.85 -3.01
CA ALA A 215 -4.94 6.54 -3.72
C ALA A 215 -6.16 6.77 -2.82
N VAL A 216 -6.57 5.78 -2.03
CA VAL A 216 -7.72 5.90 -1.09
C VAL A 216 -7.43 6.87 0.06
N ARG A 217 -6.17 7.08 0.44
CA ARG A 217 -5.79 8.10 1.45
C ARG A 217 -6.00 9.52 0.96
N LEU A 218 -5.97 9.80 -0.36
CA LEU A 218 -6.20 11.15 -0.86
C LEU A 218 -7.66 11.56 -0.66
N PRO A 219 -7.94 12.69 0.03
CA PRO A 219 -9.30 13.11 0.32
C PRO A 219 -10.12 13.43 -0.93
N ALA A 220 -9.47 13.94 -1.99
CA ALA A 220 -10.08 14.18 -3.29
C ALA A 220 -10.59 12.89 -3.94
N VAL A 221 -9.78 11.84 -3.94
CA VAL A 221 -10.13 10.51 -4.49
C VAL A 221 -11.25 9.88 -3.65
N ARG A 222 -11.18 9.99 -2.33
CA ARG A 222 -12.24 9.48 -1.44
C ARG A 222 -13.58 10.15 -1.72
N LYS A 223 -13.59 11.46 -1.99
CA LYS A 223 -14.80 12.22 -2.32
C LYS A 223 -15.36 11.76 -3.68
N ALA A 224 -14.50 11.69 -4.70
CA ALA A 224 -14.89 11.21 -6.03
C ALA A 224 -15.46 9.78 -6.01
N LEU A 225 -14.82 8.85 -5.28
CA LEU A 225 -15.33 7.49 -5.12
C LEU A 225 -16.70 7.44 -4.43
N TRP A 226 -16.92 8.30 -3.43
CA TRP A 226 -18.22 8.41 -2.75
C TRP A 226 -19.32 8.95 -3.67
N ASP A 227 -19.00 9.95 -4.49
CA ASP A 227 -19.92 10.56 -5.44
C ASP A 227 -20.28 9.57 -6.56
N MET A 228 -19.28 8.85 -7.08
CA MET A 228 -19.48 7.75 -8.03
C MET A 228 -20.33 6.63 -7.42
N TRP A 229 -20.05 6.19 -6.19
CA TRP A 229 -20.83 5.15 -5.53
C TRP A 229 -22.27 5.56 -5.26
N LYS A 230 -22.51 6.82 -4.86
CA LYS A 230 -23.86 7.38 -4.74
C LYS A 230 -24.58 7.41 -6.09
N ALA A 231 -23.90 7.82 -7.16
CA ALA A 231 -24.47 7.82 -8.51
C ALA A 231 -24.86 6.40 -8.94
N VAL A 232 -24.00 5.41 -8.73
CA VAL A 232 -24.30 3.99 -9.03
C VAL A 232 -25.48 3.47 -8.21
N LYS A 233 -25.52 3.75 -6.90
CA LYS A 233 -26.61 3.33 -6.02
C LYS A 233 -27.94 3.98 -6.39
N ASN A 234 -27.91 5.24 -6.85
CA ASN A 234 -29.08 5.97 -7.32
C ASN A 234 -29.55 5.49 -8.71
N CYS A 235 -28.64 5.12 -9.61
CA CYS A 235 -28.96 4.47 -10.89
C CYS A 235 -29.62 3.10 -10.69
N GLY A 236 -29.18 2.33 -9.69
CA GLY A 236 -29.82 1.06 -9.28
C GLY A 236 -31.20 1.23 -8.63
N ARG A 237 -31.49 2.41 -8.08
CA ARG A 237 -32.81 2.74 -7.48
C ARG A 237 -33.80 3.32 -8.49
N SER A 238 -33.32 4.15 -9.42
CA SER A 238 -34.12 4.74 -10.50
C SER A 238 -34.68 3.68 -11.46
N SER A 239 -33.91 2.63 -11.74
CA SER A 239 -34.34 1.48 -12.56
C SER A 239 -35.48 0.65 -11.92
N ARG A 240 -35.69 0.73 -10.60
CA ARG A 240 -36.82 0.09 -9.90
C ARG A 240 -38.08 0.97 -9.87
N LEU A 241 -37.94 2.29 -9.82
CA LEU A 241 -39.07 3.24 -9.82
C LEU A 241 -39.61 3.56 -11.24
N GLY A 242 -38.76 3.48 -12.27
CA GLY A 242 -39.17 3.65 -13.66
C GLY A 242 -40.06 2.52 -14.18
N ARG A 243 -39.93 1.30 -13.64
CA ARG A 243 -40.72 0.12 -14.04
C ARG A 243 -42.15 0.17 -13.50
N THR A 244 -42.37 0.74 -12.31
CA THR A 244 -43.71 0.93 -11.73
C THR A 244 -44.46 2.11 -12.36
N HIS A 245 -43.76 3.20 -12.70
CA HIS A 245 -44.39 4.37 -13.31
C HIS A 245 -44.84 4.13 -14.77
N TYR A 246 -44.13 3.30 -15.55
CA TYR A 246 -44.55 2.94 -16.92
C TYR A 246 -45.78 2.02 -16.93
N ARG A 247 -45.87 1.07 -15.98
CA ARG A 247 -47.04 0.16 -15.87
C ARG A 247 -48.33 0.91 -15.51
N HIS A 248 -48.24 1.96 -14.70
CA HIS A 248 -49.40 2.79 -14.33
C HIS A 248 -49.87 3.73 -15.44
N LYS A 249 -48.97 4.19 -16.33
CA LYS A 249 -49.32 5.03 -17.50
C LYS A 249 -49.97 4.22 -18.64
N GLN A 250 -49.59 2.94 -18.82
CA GLN A 250 -50.26 2.08 -19.80
C GLN A 250 -51.68 1.70 -19.36
N LEU A 251 -51.91 1.40 -18.07
CA LEU A 251 -53.26 1.12 -17.55
C LEU A 251 -54.21 2.32 -17.63
N ARG A 252 -53.72 3.56 -17.47
CA ARG A 252 -54.54 4.77 -17.67
C ARG A 252 -54.87 5.06 -19.13
N ARG A 253 -53.98 4.74 -20.09
CA ARG A 253 -54.28 4.97 -21.53
C ARG A 253 -55.30 3.99 -22.12
N ALA A 254 -55.45 2.80 -21.55
CA ALA A 254 -56.51 1.86 -21.95
C ALA A 254 -57.91 2.30 -21.50
N SER A 255 -58.02 3.16 -20.47
CA SER A 255 -59.32 3.60 -19.92
C SER A 255 -59.84 4.92 -20.50
N THR A 256 -59.00 5.72 -21.18
CA THR A 256 -59.39 7.07 -21.65
C THR A 256 -59.77 7.13 -23.14
N SER A 257 -59.71 6.00 -23.88
CA SER A 257 -60.13 5.92 -25.28
C SER A 257 -61.64 5.71 -25.47
N GLN A 258 -62.48 6.29 -24.61
CA GLN A 258 -63.94 6.16 -24.72
C GLN A 258 -64.74 7.40 -24.35
N ARG A 259 -64.12 8.55 -24.06
CA ARG A 259 -64.88 9.76 -23.70
C ARG A 259 -64.39 11.01 -24.42
N THR A 260 -65.22 11.38 -25.40
CA THR A 260 -65.69 12.75 -25.64
C THR A 260 -64.78 13.65 -26.48
N VAL A 261 -65.06 13.68 -27.78
CA VAL A 261 -64.76 14.81 -28.67
C VAL A 261 -66.03 15.65 -28.78
N SER A 262 -66.01 16.85 -28.19
CA SER A 262 -66.97 17.94 -28.45
C SER A 262 -66.29 19.25 -27.98
N PHE A 263 -65.66 19.99 -28.89
CA PHE A 263 -66.16 21.25 -29.50
C PHE A 263 -66.27 22.45 -28.55
N GLY A 264 -65.62 23.56 -28.92
CA GLY A 264 -65.87 24.88 -28.30
C GLY A 264 -64.71 25.89 -28.46
N LEU A 265 -64.75 26.66 -29.54
CA LEU A 265 -63.99 27.91 -29.78
C LEU A 265 -64.52 29.08 -28.92
N SER A 266 -63.65 30.00 -28.48
CA SER A 266 -63.80 31.48 -28.43
C SER A 266 -62.69 32.09 -27.55
N TYR A 267 -61.74 32.88 -28.07
CA TYR A 267 -61.74 34.32 -28.42
C TYR A 267 -61.39 35.28 -27.25
N THR A 268 -60.43 36.19 -27.55
CA THR A 268 -60.13 37.52 -26.93
C THR A 268 -59.69 37.58 -25.46
N SER A 269 -58.92 38.54 -24.95
CA SER A 269 -58.07 39.66 -25.44
C SER A 269 -57.65 40.41 -24.15
N SER A 270 -56.45 41.00 -24.12
CA SER A 270 -56.07 42.22 -23.32
C SER A 270 -56.22 42.16 -21.78
N SER A 271 -55.47 42.84 -20.91
CA SER A 271 -54.38 43.82 -20.94
C SER A 271 -54.02 44.15 -19.47
N LEU A 272 -52.96 44.97 -19.31
CA LEU A 272 -52.71 45.91 -18.20
C LEU A 272 -52.16 45.43 -16.84
N GLN A 273 -50.87 45.78 -16.66
CA GLN A 273 -50.27 46.55 -15.55
C GLN A 273 -50.80 46.40 -14.13
N ARG A 274 -49.91 45.98 -13.22
CA ARG A 274 -49.38 46.88 -12.19
C ARG A 274 -47.97 46.47 -11.78
#